data_AF-A0A9E1BD75-F1
#
_entry.id   AF-A0A9E1BD75-F1
#
_cell.length_a   1.000
_cell.length_b   1.000
_cell.length_c   1.000
_cell.angle_alpha   90.00
_cell.angle_beta   90.00
_cell.angle_gamma   90.00
#
_symmetry.space_group_name_H-M   'P 1'
#
loop_
_entity.id
_entity.type
_entity.pdbx_description
1 polymer ?
#
loop_
_entity_poly.entity_id
_entity_poly.type
_entity_poly.pdbx_seq_one_letter_code
_entity_poly.pdbx_strand_id
1 'polypeptide(L)'
;MKDKKLIIKDTQGEIYIISQDGSIKMLKDGDEIYAGEKIFTKNLDAKITLEGGEEINLSAHQSINLDEILKISSKPAEEKGESEHGYGSSASDGISLSAASFITSGHSANIHQIYNHHRSLETNISSAQPAQLKGTSGASSLASSTQAEKGSAATGPKEEPFIDTINKIEVTNRGLDANIWLYDSARNGGRLLDHYRLEPSKSIFREWIKDHNVSATSTYDDLRYRVGEGYGLSGRTESEVSILQDRNIRPEELARMGQDKNIESINKTDRLNQPILSYGRPEKPNGNYRLNESKIVSDGVINIMDGWIYIKDRNSLEYFVLFEKHKRSEVKIEFDGRTILEESFYPNTLEELNAENHKTTEALNLTHDGGFYKIHIEVIDERYNYLFNLMAQEKGKAGHSYLADVAGIKLVSNAYMEALAQNGLVTKESDTFYKAKEINGTKFGDSASDFDKPYELEFKGTKDIGSNLDDKFIFNSHDIDAKGGIDTLLFTQNVDLTRISELDKRLESFERIELDSTKAVKLKLNGQNISDMIDSNPTKGPDGLESLNTILKISGDSDDVVQLVGNFVKATSGEVAALNAKHSVIGADYNKLTVEPSGDAVNQVYKGENNAGQTFFVEIDKNVHVEVM
;
A
#
# COMPACT_ATOMS: atom_id res chain seq x y z
N MET A 1 -8.36 -42.05 13.15
CA MET A 1 -7.78 -41.90 14.50
C MET A 1 -8.94 -41.60 15.44
N LYS A 2 -8.73 -41.55 16.75
CA LYS A 2 -9.74 -40.93 17.62
C LYS A 2 -9.62 -39.39 17.43
N ASP A 3 -10.71 -38.60 17.48
CA ASP A 3 -10.66 -37.13 17.21
C ASP A 3 -10.44 -36.33 18.49
N LYS A 4 -9.23 -35.81 18.72
CA LYS A 4 -8.89 -35.11 19.99
C LYS A 4 -9.91 -34.01 20.28
N LYS A 5 -10.33 -33.92 21.55
CA LYS A 5 -11.26 -32.88 22.02
C LYS A 5 -10.89 -32.30 23.38
N LEU A 6 -11.32 -31.06 23.64
CA LEU A 6 -11.30 -30.41 24.95
C LEU A 6 -12.69 -29.90 25.32
N ILE A 7 -13.07 -29.99 26.58
CA ILE A 7 -14.38 -29.56 27.11
C ILE A 7 -14.21 -28.26 27.89
N ILE A 8 -15.09 -27.29 27.62
CA ILE A 8 -15.10 -25.98 28.25
C ILE A 8 -15.95 -25.98 29.51
N LYS A 9 -15.45 -25.38 30.59
CA LYS A 9 -16.13 -25.30 31.90
C LYS A 9 -16.65 -23.92 32.24
N ASP A 10 -15.89 -22.88 31.90
CA ASP A 10 -16.24 -21.48 32.11
C ASP A 10 -15.62 -20.65 30.98
N THR A 11 -16.34 -19.63 30.51
CA THR A 11 -15.90 -18.70 29.46
C THR A 11 -16.09 -17.26 29.92
N GLN A 12 -15.07 -16.42 29.70
CA GLN A 12 -15.11 -15.00 30.03
C GLN A 12 -14.69 -14.19 28.81
N GLY A 13 -15.59 -13.38 28.26
CA GLY A 13 -15.39 -12.65 26.99
C GLY A 13 -16.02 -13.36 25.78
N GLU A 14 -15.95 -12.72 24.61
CA GLU A 14 -16.53 -13.26 23.37
C GLU A 14 -15.54 -14.15 22.61
N ILE A 15 -15.77 -15.45 22.70
CA ILE A 15 -14.94 -16.49 22.06
C ILE A 15 -15.78 -17.22 21.02
N TYR A 16 -15.19 -17.45 19.86
CA TYR A 16 -15.82 -18.10 18.71
C TYR A 16 -14.98 -19.32 18.30
N ILE A 17 -15.65 -20.34 17.76
CA ILE A 17 -15.01 -21.51 17.19
C ILE A 17 -15.44 -21.68 15.73
N ILE A 18 -14.47 -21.95 14.87
CA ILE A 18 -14.64 -22.34 13.48
C ILE A 18 -14.54 -23.87 13.43
N SER A 19 -15.65 -24.54 13.13
CA SER A 19 -15.69 -25.98 12.92
C SER A 19 -15.09 -26.38 11.56
N GLN A 20 -14.73 -27.65 11.40
CA GLN A 20 -14.10 -28.17 10.17
C GLN A 20 -14.94 -27.96 8.90
N ASP A 21 -16.26 -27.80 9.02
CA ASP A 21 -17.19 -27.50 7.91
C ASP A 21 -17.29 -26.00 7.58
N GLY A 22 -16.49 -25.16 8.24
CA GLY A 22 -16.48 -23.71 8.09
C GLY A 22 -17.59 -22.98 8.87
N SER A 23 -18.43 -23.70 9.61
CA SER A 23 -19.44 -23.06 10.46
C SER A 23 -18.81 -22.38 11.67
N ILE A 24 -19.33 -21.21 12.04
CA ILE A 24 -18.84 -20.42 13.18
C ILE A 24 -19.92 -20.37 14.26
N LYS A 25 -19.59 -20.79 15.49
CA LYS A 25 -20.45 -20.60 16.67
C LYS A 25 -19.69 -19.85 17.77
N MET A 26 -20.44 -19.16 18.64
CA MET A 26 -19.90 -18.63 19.88
C MET A 26 -19.73 -19.79 20.89
N LEU A 27 -18.55 -19.89 21.47
CA LEU A 27 -18.17 -20.91 22.45
C LEU A 27 -18.88 -20.66 23.78
N LYS A 28 -19.40 -21.72 24.41
CA LYS A 28 -20.14 -21.67 25.67
C LYS A 28 -19.64 -22.73 26.65
N ASP A 29 -19.99 -22.56 27.91
CA ASP A 29 -19.75 -23.56 28.95
C ASP A 29 -20.42 -24.89 28.56
N GLY A 30 -19.65 -25.98 28.58
CA GLY A 30 -20.04 -27.31 28.11
C GLY A 30 -19.80 -27.58 26.62
N ASP A 31 -19.30 -26.63 25.82
CA ASP A 31 -18.90 -26.92 24.44
C ASP A 31 -17.64 -27.80 24.37
N GLU A 32 -17.51 -28.53 23.26
CA GLU A 32 -16.34 -29.34 22.92
C GLU A 32 -15.59 -28.68 21.73
N ILE A 33 -14.25 -28.62 21.80
CA ILE A 33 -13.35 -28.16 20.73
C ILE A 33 -12.63 -29.37 20.14
N TYR A 34 -12.74 -29.64 18.84
CA TYR A 34 -12.12 -30.78 18.16
C TYR A 34 -10.82 -30.45 17.40
N ALA A 35 -10.04 -31.48 17.07
CA ALA A 35 -8.84 -31.35 16.24
C ALA A 35 -9.19 -30.76 14.86
N GLY A 36 -8.44 -29.77 14.40
CA GLY A 36 -8.72 -29.04 13.16
C GLY A 36 -9.81 -27.96 13.27
N GLU A 37 -10.46 -27.82 14.44
CA GLU A 37 -11.23 -26.62 14.74
C GLU A 37 -10.32 -25.51 15.28
N LYS A 38 -10.69 -24.26 15.02
CA LYS A 38 -9.91 -23.08 15.39
C LYS A 38 -10.76 -22.17 16.28
N ILE A 39 -10.28 -21.85 17.47
CA ILE A 39 -10.92 -20.83 18.31
C ILE A 39 -10.31 -19.46 18.05
N PHE A 40 -11.11 -18.41 18.25
CA PHE A 40 -10.66 -17.03 18.14
C PHE A 40 -11.49 -16.07 18.99
N THR A 41 -10.85 -14.99 19.42
CA THR A 41 -11.53 -13.81 19.97
C THR A 41 -11.73 -12.77 18.88
N LYS A 42 -12.78 -11.94 18.98
CA LYS A 42 -12.90 -10.74 18.14
C LYS A 42 -12.18 -9.56 18.81
N ASN A 43 -12.92 -8.70 19.50
CA ASN A 43 -12.46 -7.34 19.81
C ASN A 43 -11.79 -7.16 21.18
N LEU A 44 -11.86 -8.16 22.07
CA LEU A 44 -11.44 -8.05 23.47
C LEU A 44 -10.70 -9.32 23.91
N ASP A 45 -9.82 -9.16 24.90
CA ASP A 45 -9.21 -10.29 25.61
C ASP A 45 -10.30 -11.18 26.24
N ALA A 46 -10.06 -12.47 26.21
CA ALA A 46 -10.99 -13.47 26.72
C ALA A 46 -10.25 -14.61 27.44
N LYS A 47 -11.00 -15.42 28.19
CA LYS A 47 -10.46 -16.52 28.98
C LYS A 47 -11.34 -17.75 28.86
N ILE A 48 -10.69 -18.90 28.73
CA ILE A 48 -11.31 -20.23 28.76
C ILE A 48 -10.79 -20.94 30.00
N THR A 49 -11.69 -21.46 30.82
CA THR A 49 -11.35 -22.51 31.80
C THR A 49 -11.80 -23.84 31.24
N LEU A 50 -10.87 -24.78 31.07
CA LEU A 50 -11.18 -26.15 30.65
C LEU A 50 -11.76 -26.96 31.82
N GLU A 51 -12.46 -28.06 31.54
CA GLU A 51 -13.00 -28.94 32.58
C GLU A 51 -11.90 -29.50 33.52
N GLY A 52 -10.70 -29.74 32.98
CA GLY A 52 -9.49 -30.09 33.76
C GLY A 52 -8.95 -29.00 34.69
N GLY A 53 -9.52 -27.79 34.68
CA GLY A 53 -9.10 -26.66 35.52
C GLY A 53 -7.92 -25.84 34.96
N GLU A 54 -7.43 -26.19 33.77
CA GLU A 54 -6.47 -25.36 33.03
C GLU A 54 -7.14 -24.07 32.53
N GLU A 55 -6.40 -22.97 32.58
CA GLU A 55 -6.86 -21.65 32.14
C GLU A 55 -6.07 -21.18 30.92
N ILE A 56 -6.78 -20.87 29.84
CA ILE A 56 -6.22 -20.31 28.60
C ILE A 56 -6.65 -18.85 28.54
N ASN A 57 -5.68 -17.93 28.55
CA ASN A 57 -5.94 -16.52 28.28
C ASN A 57 -5.70 -16.26 26.79
N LEU A 58 -6.65 -15.59 26.15
CA LEU A 58 -6.62 -15.20 24.74
C LEU A 58 -6.59 -13.68 24.67
N SER A 59 -5.61 -13.10 23.98
CA SER A 59 -5.62 -11.67 23.66
C SER A 59 -6.64 -11.36 22.56
N ALA A 60 -7.11 -10.12 22.47
CA ALA A 60 -7.97 -9.67 21.37
C ALA A 60 -7.39 -10.03 19.99
N HIS A 61 -8.25 -10.43 19.05
CA HIS A 61 -7.92 -10.98 17.73
C HIS A 61 -7.02 -12.24 17.71
N GLN A 62 -6.67 -12.82 18.86
CA GLN A 62 -5.89 -14.05 18.89
C GLN A 62 -6.75 -15.22 18.40
N SER A 63 -6.12 -16.11 17.64
CA SER A 63 -6.74 -17.35 17.17
C SER A 63 -5.77 -18.52 17.31
N ILE A 64 -6.22 -19.60 17.92
CA ILE A 64 -5.42 -20.80 18.19
C ILE A 64 -6.18 -22.07 17.80
N ASN A 65 -5.45 -23.09 17.35
CA ASN A 65 -6.00 -24.42 17.09
C ASN A 65 -5.82 -25.36 18.30
N LEU A 66 -6.45 -26.54 18.24
CA LEU A 66 -6.34 -27.53 19.31
C LEU A 66 -4.89 -27.96 19.61
N ASP A 67 -4.03 -28.10 18.60
CA ASP A 67 -2.65 -28.53 18.80
C ASP A 67 -1.80 -27.45 19.50
N GLU A 68 -2.15 -26.17 19.35
CA GLU A 68 -1.58 -25.04 20.11
C GLU A 68 -2.10 -24.96 21.54
N ILE A 69 -3.41 -25.17 21.75
CA ILE A 69 -3.98 -25.28 23.11
C ILE A 69 -3.27 -26.39 23.88
N LEU A 70 -3.08 -27.56 23.24
CA LEU A 70 -2.39 -28.70 23.85
C LEU A 70 -0.90 -28.41 24.09
N LYS A 71 -0.22 -27.62 23.26
CA LYS A 71 1.15 -27.13 23.54
C LYS A 71 1.18 -26.23 24.78
N ILE A 72 0.20 -25.32 24.94
CA ILE A 72 0.09 -24.39 26.08
C ILE A 72 -0.22 -25.15 27.38
N SER A 73 -1.09 -26.17 27.32
CA SER A 73 -1.35 -27.13 28.41
C SER A 73 -0.07 -27.88 28.82
N SER A 74 0.80 -28.26 27.86
CA SER A 74 1.95 -29.14 28.09
C SER A 74 3.19 -28.52 28.78
N LYS A 75 3.00 -27.77 29.88
CA LYS A 75 3.98 -27.78 30.98
C LYS A 75 3.71 -29.00 31.87
N PRO A 76 4.74 -29.63 32.46
CA PRO A 76 4.53 -30.87 33.19
C PRO A 76 3.79 -30.64 34.52
N ALA A 77 2.62 -31.25 34.63
CA ALA A 77 2.22 -31.97 35.83
C ALA A 77 1.84 -33.40 35.41
N GLU A 78 2.07 -34.39 36.27
CA GLU A 78 2.03 -35.80 35.89
C GLU A 78 0.64 -36.32 35.47
N GLU A 79 0.59 -36.84 34.24
CA GLU A 79 -0.16 -38.03 33.77
C GLU A 79 -1.72 -38.09 33.81
N LYS A 80 -2.27 -38.68 32.72
CA LYS A 80 -3.66 -39.15 32.46
C LYS A 80 -4.67 -38.09 31.98
N GLY A 81 -5.48 -38.34 30.94
CA GLY A 81 -5.51 -39.50 30.03
C GLY A 81 -6.74 -39.50 29.10
N GLU A 82 -6.50 -39.77 27.81
CA GLU A 82 -7.41 -40.13 26.69
C GLU A 82 -8.87 -39.60 26.55
N SER A 83 -9.17 -39.22 25.29
CA SER A 83 -10.40 -39.47 24.51
C SER A 83 -11.57 -38.47 24.39
N GLU A 84 -11.47 -37.56 23.40
CA GLU A 84 -11.93 -37.71 21.99
C GLU A 84 -13.44 -37.87 21.60
N HIS A 85 -13.81 -37.28 20.44
CA HIS A 85 -15.10 -37.33 19.67
C HIS A 85 -16.40 -36.81 20.32
N GLY A 86 -17.36 -36.20 19.59
CA GLY A 86 -17.42 -35.91 18.15
C GLY A 86 -18.85 -35.58 17.62
N TYR A 87 -18.98 -34.50 16.82
CA TYR A 87 -20.00 -34.22 15.79
C TYR A 87 -21.47 -33.88 16.11
N GLY A 88 -21.96 -32.79 15.47
CA GLY A 88 -23.01 -32.95 14.45
C GLY A 88 -24.04 -31.83 14.19
N SER A 89 -23.87 -31.07 13.08
CA SER A 89 -24.91 -30.67 12.08
C SER A 89 -26.15 -29.83 12.52
N SER A 90 -26.72 -28.87 11.78
CA SER A 90 -26.34 -28.09 10.57
C SER A 90 -27.42 -27.01 10.30
N ALA A 91 -27.16 -26.08 9.38
CA ALA A 91 -28.12 -25.18 8.70
C ALA A 91 -28.76 -24.03 9.52
N SER A 92 -28.95 -22.81 8.98
CA SER A 92 -28.49 -22.22 7.69
C SER A 92 -28.59 -20.69 7.70
N ASP A 93 -28.17 -20.07 6.58
CA ASP A 93 -28.59 -18.75 6.05
C ASP A 93 -27.52 -17.65 5.96
N GLY A 94 -26.60 -17.85 4.99
CA GLY A 94 -26.17 -16.87 3.99
C GLY A 94 -25.68 -15.47 4.41
N ILE A 95 -24.37 -15.23 4.23
CA ILE A 95 -23.81 -13.88 4.02
C ILE A 95 -22.91 -13.88 2.78
N SER A 96 -23.00 -12.81 1.99
CA SER A 96 -22.26 -12.58 0.75
C SER A 96 -20.78 -12.28 0.99
N LEU A 97 -19.89 -12.77 0.12
CA LEU A 97 -18.45 -12.55 0.16
C LEU A 97 -18.00 -11.58 -0.96
N SER A 98 -17.74 -10.33 -0.57
CA SER A 98 -16.79 -9.40 -1.20
C SER A 98 -15.57 -9.30 -0.27
N ALA A 99 -14.33 -9.08 -0.68
CA ALA A 99 -13.77 -8.55 -1.92
C ALA A 99 -12.30 -9.03 -2.09
N ALA A 100 -11.57 -8.61 -3.14
CA ALA A 100 -10.10 -8.72 -3.24
C ALA A 100 -9.57 -7.56 -4.12
N SER A 101 -8.88 -6.59 -3.53
CA SER A 101 -8.30 -5.46 -4.28
C SER A 101 -7.01 -5.89 -4.96
N PHE A 102 -6.95 -5.71 -6.28
CA PHE A 102 -5.71 -5.83 -7.04
C PHE A 102 -5.23 -4.42 -7.30
N ILE A 103 -4.00 -4.11 -6.89
CA ILE A 103 -3.33 -2.94 -7.39
C ILE A 103 -2.75 -3.26 -8.75
N THR A 104 -2.80 -2.26 -9.59
CA THR A 104 -2.34 -2.34 -10.95
C THR A 104 -1.23 -1.33 -11.11
N SER A 105 -0.14 -1.71 -11.77
CA SER A 105 1.15 -1.01 -11.72
C SER A 105 1.08 0.51 -11.53
N GLY A 106 1.72 0.99 -10.47
CA GLY A 106 2.07 2.41 -10.24
C GLY A 106 3.01 3.04 -11.27
N HIS A 107 3.11 2.45 -12.46
CA HIS A 107 3.80 2.99 -13.63
C HIS A 107 2.91 3.91 -14.48
N SER A 108 1.74 4.27 -13.95
CA SER A 108 1.11 5.56 -14.17
C SER A 108 1.86 6.73 -13.50
N ALA A 109 3.21 6.75 -13.54
CA ALA A 109 4.00 7.98 -13.35
C ALA A 109 3.81 8.91 -14.56
N ASN A 110 2.55 9.22 -14.87
CA ASN A 110 2.08 9.65 -16.18
C ASN A 110 2.03 11.17 -16.32
N ILE A 111 2.90 11.87 -15.57
CA ILE A 111 3.20 13.29 -15.81
C ILE A 111 3.40 13.54 -17.31
N HIS A 112 4.12 12.63 -17.98
CA HIS A 112 4.38 12.75 -19.42
C HIS A 112 3.14 12.57 -20.31
N GLN A 113 2.11 11.82 -19.90
CA GLN A 113 0.82 11.77 -20.60
C GLN A 113 0.03 13.06 -20.42
N ILE A 114 0.07 13.65 -19.24
CA ILE A 114 -0.67 14.88 -18.92
C ILE A 114 -0.15 16.08 -19.72
N TYR A 115 1.17 16.19 -19.92
CA TYR A 115 1.74 17.15 -20.87
C TYR A 115 1.18 17.07 -22.29
N ASN A 116 0.73 15.88 -22.72
CA ASN A 116 0.20 15.66 -24.06
C ASN A 116 -1.34 15.81 -24.16
N HIS A 117 -2.07 15.88 -23.03
CA HIS A 117 -3.53 16.01 -23.04
C HIS A 117 -4.05 17.44 -23.24
N HIS A 118 -3.19 18.46 -23.12
CA HIS A 118 -3.59 19.88 -23.17
C HIS A 118 -3.76 20.48 -24.58
N ARG A 119 -4.24 19.70 -25.57
CA ARG A 119 -4.45 20.22 -26.93
C ARG A 119 -5.75 19.84 -27.65
N SER A 120 -6.88 19.74 -26.94
CA SER A 120 -8.19 20.26 -27.43
C SER A 120 -9.32 20.20 -26.39
N LEU A 121 -9.94 21.36 -26.14
CA LEU A 121 -11.34 21.53 -25.72
C LEU A 121 -12.12 21.92 -27.02
N GLU A 122 -13.43 21.72 -27.22
CA GLU A 122 -14.61 21.40 -26.39
C GLU A 122 -15.51 20.35 -27.13
N THR A 123 -16.80 20.04 -26.86
CA THR A 123 -17.83 20.51 -25.89
C THR A 123 -18.79 19.34 -25.50
N ASN A 124 -19.78 19.62 -24.66
CA ASN A 124 -20.80 18.73 -24.04
C ASN A 124 -21.89 18.16 -24.99
N ILE A 125 -22.61 17.08 -24.55
CA ILE A 125 -24.05 17.09 -24.12
C ILE A 125 -24.69 15.67 -24.02
N SER A 126 -25.42 15.45 -22.90
CA SER A 126 -26.56 14.54 -22.64
C SER A 126 -26.39 13.03 -22.35
N SER A 127 -26.96 12.69 -21.20
CA SER A 127 -27.50 11.39 -20.76
C SER A 127 -28.59 10.79 -21.65
N ALA A 128 -28.71 9.45 -21.67
CA ALA A 128 -29.98 8.74 -21.80
C ALA A 128 -29.89 7.28 -21.29
N GLN A 129 -30.80 6.87 -20.41
CA GLN A 129 -31.05 5.47 -20.03
C GLN A 129 -32.40 5.03 -20.63
N PRO A 130 -32.47 3.83 -21.23
CA PRO A 130 -33.48 2.83 -20.81
C PRO A 130 -32.92 1.39 -20.85
N ALA A 131 -33.19 0.45 -19.93
CA ALA A 131 -34.43 -0.02 -19.30
C ALA A 131 -35.17 -1.16 -20.06
N GLN A 132 -35.18 -2.35 -19.42
CA GLN A 132 -36.10 -3.51 -19.54
C GLN A 132 -36.06 -4.45 -20.76
N LEU A 133 -35.94 -5.77 -20.48
CA LEU A 133 -37.00 -6.81 -20.60
C LEU A 133 -36.47 -8.15 -20.00
N LYS A 134 -37.12 -8.74 -18.97
CA LYS A 134 -38.00 -9.93 -19.02
C LYS A 134 -37.52 -11.09 -19.95
N GLY A 135 -37.44 -12.36 -19.55
CA GLY A 135 -37.72 -13.02 -18.27
C GLY A 135 -37.93 -14.56 -18.43
N THR A 136 -38.23 -15.26 -17.32
CA THR A 136 -38.83 -16.61 -17.20
C THR A 136 -38.08 -17.88 -17.71
N SER A 137 -37.47 -18.58 -16.76
CA SER A 137 -37.74 -20.00 -16.35
C SER A 137 -37.91 -21.14 -17.38
N GLY A 138 -37.20 -22.26 -17.14
CA GLY A 138 -37.57 -23.59 -17.62
C GLY A 138 -36.48 -24.65 -17.37
N ALA A 139 -36.74 -25.65 -16.52
CA ALA A 139 -35.75 -26.66 -16.11
C ALA A 139 -36.08 -28.07 -16.63
N SER A 140 -35.04 -28.93 -16.65
CA SER A 140 -35.09 -30.38 -16.90
C SER A 140 -35.37 -30.81 -18.36
N SER A 141 -34.95 -32.00 -18.85
CA SER A 141 -34.41 -33.18 -18.16
C SER A 141 -33.61 -34.12 -19.10
N LEU A 142 -32.68 -34.91 -18.52
CA LEU A 142 -32.36 -36.32 -18.83
C LEU A 142 -32.03 -36.77 -20.28
N ALA A 143 -30.80 -37.26 -20.49
CA ALA A 143 -30.56 -38.67 -20.86
C ALA A 143 -29.09 -39.08 -20.65
N SER A 144 -28.88 -40.33 -20.23
CA SER A 144 -27.60 -40.92 -19.82
C SER A 144 -26.98 -41.85 -20.88
N SER A 145 -25.65 -41.96 -20.91
CA SER A 145 -24.98 -43.20 -21.33
C SER A 145 -23.63 -43.40 -20.63
N THR A 146 -23.54 -44.46 -19.82
CA THR A 146 -22.35 -44.89 -19.07
C THR A 146 -21.53 -45.95 -19.81
N GLN A 147 -20.20 -45.82 -19.84
CA GLN A 147 -19.20 -46.90 -19.69
C GLN A 147 -17.80 -46.25 -19.59
N ALA A 148 -17.16 -46.27 -18.42
CA ALA A 148 -16.31 -47.36 -17.92
C ALA A 148 -14.88 -47.38 -18.51
N GLU A 149 -14.05 -46.55 -17.88
CA GLU A 149 -12.70 -46.87 -17.35
C GLU A 149 -11.61 -47.48 -18.24
N LYS A 150 -10.50 -46.73 -18.32
CA LYS A 150 -9.16 -47.22 -17.94
C LYS A 150 -8.33 -46.08 -17.38
N GLY A 151 -7.77 -46.27 -16.19
CA GLY A 151 -7.25 -45.18 -15.37
C GLY A 151 -5.84 -44.71 -15.72
N SER A 152 -5.57 -43.45 -15.37
CA SER A 152 -4.31 -43.05 -14.77
C SER A 152 -4.65 -42.35 -13.45
N ALA A 153 -4.09 -42.82 -12.34
CA ALA A 153 -4.32 -42.21 -11.03
C ALA A 153 -3.39 -41.01 -10.86
N ALA A 154 -3.82 -39.85 -11.36
CA ALA A 154 -3.29 -38.56 -10.91
C ALA A 154 -4.10 -38.13 -9.68
N THR A 155 -3.65 -38.52 -8.48
CA THR A 155 -4.02 -37.77 -7.28
C THR A 155 -3.48 -36.36 -7.46
N GLY A 156 -4.37 -35.41 -7.77
CA GLY A 156 -3.99 -34.00 -7.85
C GLY A 156 -3.24 -33.59 -6.58
N PRO A 157 -2.21 -32.75 -6.68
CA PRO A 157 -1.45 -32.34 -5.52
C PRO A 157 -2.41 -31.71 -4.51
N LYS A 158 -2.35 -32.15 -3.26
CA LYS A 158 -3.19 -31.57 -2.22
C LYS A 158 -2.77 -30.11 -2.04
N GLU A 159 -3.74 -29.24 -1.80
CA GLU A 159 -3.49 -27.93 -1.20
C GLU A 159 -2.74 -28.17 0.12
N GLU A 160 -1.53 -27.64 0.21
CA GLU A 160 -0.76 -27.67 1.46
C GLU A 160 -1.20 -26.49 2.31
N PRO A 161 -1.28 -26.63 3.66
CA PRO A 161 -1.51 -25.49 4.53
C PRO A 161 -0.39 -24.45 4.34
N PHE A 162 -0.67 -23.16 4.53
CA PHE A 162 0.37 -22.13 4.46
C PHE A 162 1.52 -22.47 5.39
N ILE A 163 2.72 -22.61 4.82
CA ILE A 163 3.94 -22.70 5.62
C ILE A 163 4.22 -21.29 6.14
N ASP A 164 4.29 -21.16 7.47
CA ASP A 164 4.61 -19.93 8.18
C ASP A 164 6.07 -19.53 7.94
N THR A 165 6.31 -19.00 6.75
CA THR A 165 7.62 -18.69 6.19
C THR A 165 7.84 -17.20 6.35
N ILE A 166 8.72 -16.84 7.28
CA ILE A 166 9.04 -15.45 7.57
C ILE A 166 9.65 -14.77 6.34
N ASN A 167 9.04 -13.68 5.88
CA ASN A 167 9.54 -12.92 4.74
C ASN A 167 10.81 -12.12 5.10
N LYS A 168 11.73 -12.06 4.13
CA LYS A 168 13.01 -11.34 4.21
C LYS A 168 13.20 -10.51 2.94
N ILE A 169 13.44 -9.21 3.10
CA ILE A 169 13.70 -8.29 1.98
C ILE A 169 14.99 -7.48 2.22
N GLU A 170 15.63 -7.00 1.15
CA GLU A 170 16.76 -6.07 1.24
C GLU A 170 16.26 -4.61 1.20
N VAL A 171 16.36 -3.89 2.32
CA VAL A 171 15.93 -2.50 2.42
C VAL A 171 17.12 -1.56 2.24
N THR A 172 16.98 -0.58 1.35
CA THR A 172 17.93 0.52 1.11
C THR A 172 17.45 1.81 1.75
N ASN A 173 18.34 2.74 2.11
CA ASN A 173 17.89 4.04 2.62
C ASN A 173 17.34 4.91 1.48
N ARG A 174 16.17 5.49 1.69
CA ARG A 174 15.44 6.29 0.68
C ARG A 174 14.88 7.61 1.23
N GLY A 175 15.20 7.94 2.49
CA GLY A 175 14.62 9.08 3.20
C GLY A 175 13.35 8.73 3.99
N LEU A 176 12.57 9.73 4.38
CA LEU A 176 11.31 9.51 5.13
C LEU A 176 10.24 8.87 4.24
N ASP A 177 9.38 8.04 4.81
CA ASP A 177 8.22 7.47 4.13
C ASP A 177 7.12 8.55 4.02
N ALA A 178 6.57 8.79 2.83
CA ALA A 178 5.60 9.87 2.60
C ALA A 178 4.28 9.36 2.00
N ASN A 179 3.16 9.70 2.64
CA ASN A 179 1.80 9.44 2.16
C ASN A 179 1.12 10.77 1.82
N ILE A 180 0.55 10.84 0.62
CA ILE A 180 -0.10 12.03 0.09
C ILE A 180 -1.56 11.71 -0.24
N TRP A 181 -2.48 12.54 0.26
CA TRP A 181 -3.89 12.50 -0.11
C TRP A 181 -4.26 13.73 -0.92
N LEU A 182 -4.99 13.51 -2.00
CA LEU A 182 -5.64 14.58 -2.75
C LEU A 182 -7.02 14.82 -2.14
N TYR A 183 -7.25 16.05 -1.70
CA TYR A 183 -8.55 16.48 -1.19
C TYR A 183 -9.39 17.05 -2.33
N ASP A 184 -10.59 16.51 -2.54
CA ASP A 184 -11.57 16.96 -3.53
C ASP A 184 -12.80 17.51 -2.77
N SER A 185 -12.91 18.83 -2.64
CA SER A 185 -14.04 19.43 -1.93
C SER A 185 -15.39 19.09 -2.54
N ALA A 186 -15.48 18.83 -3.85
CA ALA A 186 -16.73 18.48 -4.51
C ALA A 186 -17.22 17.10 -4.07
N ARG A 187 -16.32 16.12 -3.91
CA ARG A 187 -16.63 14.82 -3.27
C ARG A 187 -17.04 15.00 -1.81
N ASN A 188 -16.41 15.92 -1.08
CA ASN A 188 -16.80 16.25 0.30
C ASN A 188 -17.97 17.26 0.40
N GLY A 189 -18.87 17.32 -0.60
CA GLY A 189 -20.09 18.13 -0.54
C GLY A 189 -19.87 19.65 -0.60
N GLY A 190 -18.82 20.11 -1.28
CA GLY A 190 -18.42 21.52 -1.41
C GLY A 190 -17.72 22.09 -0.17
N ARG A 191 -17.23 21.24 0.74
CA ARG A 191 -16.58 21.67 1.99
C ARG A 191 -15.13 22.07 1.72
N LEU A 192 -14.84 23.34 1.90
CA LEU A 192 -13.47 23.88 2.01
C LEU A 192 -13.14 24.14 3.50
N LEU A 193 -11.90 24.51 3.83
CA LEU A 193 -11.43 24.82 5.20
C LEU A 193 -12.37 25.75 5.98
N ASP A 194 -13.01 26.66 5.24
CA ASP A 194 -13.98 27.61 5.75
C ASP A 194 -15.27 26.96 6.30
N HIS A 195 -15.47 25.64 6.15
CA HIS A 195 -16.59 24.88 6.69
C HIS A 195 -16.58 24.78 8.23
N TYR A 196 -15.42 24.56 8.85
CA TYR A 196 -15.28 24.43 10.31
C TYR A 196 -14.84 25.72 11.03
N ARG A 197 -15.16 26.89 10.46
CA ARG A 197 -14.94 28.23 11.09
C ARG A 197 -15.46 28.38 12.53
N LEU A 198 -16.39 27.51 12.96
CA LEU A 198 -17.00 27.53 14.30
C LEU A 198 -16.62 26.32 15.17
N GLU A 199 -15.88 25.34 14.65
CA GLU A 199 -15.45 24.13 15.37
C GLU A 199 -13.94 23.86 15.15
N PRO A 200 -13.03 24.68 15.70
CA PRO A 200 -11.58 24.60 15.40
C PRO A 200 -10.90 23.28 15.81
N SER A 201 -11.57 22.46 16.61
CA SER A 201 -11.12 21.13 17.00
C SER A 201 -11.42 20.03 15.96
N LYS A 202 -12.04 20.37 14.83
CA LYS A 202 -12.26 19.46 13.70
C LYS A 202 -11.50 19.95 12.47
N SER A 203 -10.94 19.01 11.73
CA SER A 203 -10.28 19.26 10.46
C SER A 203 -10.88 18.35 9.39
N ILE A 204 -11.44 18.94 8.34
CA ILE A 204 -12.02 18.24 7.18
C ILE A 204 -11.03 17.26 6.54
N PHE A 205 -9.73 17.55 6.62
CA PHE A 205 -8.66 16.71 6.09
C PHE A 205 -8.40 15.47 6.95
N ARG A 206 -8.54 15.61 8.28
CA ARG A 206 -8.45 14.48 9.22
C ARG A 206 -9.70 13.60 9.21
N GLU A 207 -10.83 14.15 8.76
CA GLU A 207 -12.02 13.37 8.41
C GLU A 207 -11.81 12.66 7.07
N TRP A 208 -11.35 13.38 6.03
CA TRP A 208 -11.03 12.84 4.71
C TRP A 208 -10.12 11.60 4.75
N ILE A 209 -8.98 11.67 5.46
CA ILE A 209 -8.02 10.56 5.59
C ILE A 209 -8.64 9.29 6.17
N LYS A 210 -9.69 9.38 7.00
CA LYS A 210 -10.32 8.20 7.62
C LYS A 210 -11.18 7.42 6.64
N ASP A 211 -11.76 8.12 5.67
CA ASP A 211 -12.73 7.58 4.71
C ASP A 211 -12.15 7.43 3.29
N HIS A 212 -10.87 7.80 3.06
CA HIS A 212 -10.22 7.79 1.76
C HIS A 212 -8.80 7.18 1.82
N ASN A 213 -8.52 6.31 0.85
CA ASN A 213 -7.20 5.71 0.64
C ASN A 213 -6.13 6.76 0.31
N VAL A 214 -4.86 6.40 0.50
CA VAL A 214 -3.70 7.22 0.13
C VAL A 214 -3.70 7.44 -1.39
N SER A 215 -3.78 8.70 -1.83
CA SER A 215 -3.80 9.07 -3.25
C SER A 215 -2.45 8.92 -3.95
N ALA A 216 -1.33 9.06 -3.24
CA ALA A 216 0.03 8.84 -3.75
C ALA A 216 1.01 8.55 -2.61
N THR A 217 2.05 7.75 -2.86
CA THR A 217 3.16 7.50 -1.92
C THR A 217 4.48 8.03 -2.48
N SER A 218 5.46 8.30 -1.61
CA SER A 218 6.85 8.51 -2.02
C SER A 218 7.83 8.28 -0.86
N THR A 219 9.11 8.58 -1.10
CA THR A 219 10.16 8.67 -0.09
C THR A 219 10.90 10.02 -0.22
N TYR A 220 11.29 10.65 0.88
CA TYR A 220 11.90 11.98 0.89
C TYR A 220 13.30 12.00 1.52
N ASP A 221 14.35 12.06 0.68
CA ASP A 221 15.73 12.33 1.08
C ASP A 221 16.02 13.83 1.25
N ASP A 222 15.14 14.70 0.75
CA ASP A 222 15.13 16.14 0.92
C ASP A 222 13.73 16.63 1.38
N LEU A 223 13.63 17.72 2.15
CA LEU A 223 12.35 18.18 2.75
C LEU A 223 11.90 19.54 2.20
N ARG A 224 11.97 19.70 0.88
CA ARG A 224 11.70 20.95 0.16
C ARG A 224 10.96 20.70 -1.16
N TYR A 225 9.76 21.24 -1.28
CA TYR A 225 9.01 21.30 -2.54
C TYR A 225 8.23 22.62 -2.67
N ARG A 226 8.03 23.05 -3.92
CA ARG A 226 7.24 24.22 -4.33
C ARG A 226 6.55 23.91 -5.66
N VAL A 227 5.23 24.08 -5.68
CA VAL A 227 4.37 23.77 -6.83
C VAL A 227 3.27 24.83 -6.98
N GLY A 228 2.61 24.90 -8.14
CA GLY A 228 1.63 25.94 -8.47
C GLY A 228 2.31 27.20 -9.02
N GLU A 229 2.79 28.06 -8.12
CA GLU A 229 3.39 29.35 -8.46
C GLU A 229 4.78 29.50 -7.83
N GLY A 230 5.76 29.93 -8.63
CA GLY A 230 7.10 30.29 -8.16
C GLY A 230 7.13 31.66 -7.48
N TYR A 231 6.59 32.69 -8.14
CA TYR A 231 6.73 34.11 -7.77
C TYR A 231 5.52 34.96 -8.17
N GLY A 232 4.84 35.53 -7.17
CA GLY A 232 3.97 36.72 -7.21
C GLY A 232 3.11 37.04 -8.45
N LEU A 233 1.81 37.24 -8.21
CA LEU A 233 0.81 37.66 -9.19
C LEU A 233 0.98 39.12 -9.73
N SER A 234 1.87 39.92 -9.15
CA SER A 234 2.01 41.35 -9.47
C SER A 234 2.52 41.59 -10.91
N GLY A 235 1.77 42.36 -11.70
CA GLY A 235 2.13 42.73 -13.07
C GLY A 235 1.77 41.69 -14.13
N ARG A 236 1.07 40.61 -13.76
CA ARG A 236 0.58 39.57 -14.65
C ARG A 236 -0.79 39.93 -15.26
N THR A 237 -1.10 39.37 -16.41
CA THR A 237 -2.43 39.48 -17.06
C THR A 237 -3.47 38.60 -16.37
N GLU A 238 -4.77 38.92 -16.53
CA GLU A 238 -5.87 38.12 -15.97
C GLU A 238 -5.80 36.64 -16.38
N SER A 239 -5.38 36.34 -17.60
CA SER A 239 -5.18 34.96 -18.08
C SER A 239 -4.02 34.24 -17.38
N GLU A 240 -2.92 34.93 -17.12
CA GLU A 240 -1.78 34.36 -16.38
C GLU A 240 -2.13 34.12 -14.92
N VAL A 241 -2.83 35.07 -14.29
CA VAL A 241 -3.34 34.94 -12.92
C VAL A 241 -4.29 33.73 -12.81
N SER A 242 -5.23 33.59 -13.74
CA SER A 242 -6.14 32.42 -13.78
C SER A 242 -5.40 31.08 -13.87
N ILE A 243 -4.35 31.00 -14.70
CA ILE A 243 -3.51 29.79 -14.83
C ILE A 243 -2.74 29.47 -13.53
N LEU A 244 -2.26 30.50 -12.84
CA LEU A 244 -1.52 30.32 -11.58
C LEU A 244 -2.44 30.00 -10.40
N GLN A 245 -3.64 30.58 -10.35
CA GLN A 245 -4.63 30.39 -9.29
C GLN A 245 -5.51 29.14 -9.43
N ASP A 246 -5.32 28.33 -10.47
CA ASP A 246 -5.97 27.02 -10.60
C ASP A 246 -5.62 26.14 -9.38
N ARG A 247 -6.63 25.69 -8.64
CA ARG A 247 -6.41 24.86 -7.44
C ARG A 247 -6.08 23.41 -7.77
N ASN A 248 -6.41 22.95 -8.99
CA ASN A 248 -6.12 21.58 -9.37
C ASN A 248 -4.61 21.39 -9.45
N ILE A 249 -4.07 20.58 -8.55
CA ILE A 249 -2.65 20.25 -8.57
C ILE A 249 -2.35 19.57 -9.90
N ARG A 250 -1.33 20.04 -10.60
CA ARG A 250 -0.96 19.38 -11.85
C ARG A 250 -0.20 18.09 -11.54
N PRO A 251 -0.34 17.05 -12.37
CA PRO A 251 0.44 15.82 -12.23
C PRO A 251 1.96 16.05 -12.21
N GLU A 252 2.50 17.02 -12.95
CA GLU A 252 3.90 17.47 -12.83
C GLU A 252 4.27 18.05 -11.47
N GLU A 253 3.30 18.68 -10.82
CA GLU A 253 3.45 19.32 -9.52
C GLU A 253 3.40 18.26 -8.44
N LEU A 254 2.41 17.37 -8.47
CA LEU A 254 2.33 16.26 -7.53
C LEU A 254 3.57 15.35 -7.60
N ALA A 255 4.13 15.11 -8.79
CA ALA A 255 5.37 14.35 -8.94
C ALA A 255 6.63 15.12 -8.52
N ARG A 256 6.67 16.45 -8.68
CA ARG A 256 7.74 17.29 -8.12
C ARG A 256 7.70 17.26 -6.59
N MET A 257 6.50 17.35 -6.01
CA MET A 257 6.25 17.20 -4.58
C MET A 257 6.59 15.78 -4.11
N GLY A 258 6.29 14.76 -4.91
CA GLY A 258 6.72 13.38 -4.74
C GLY A 258 8.21 13.14 -4.98
N GLN A 259 8.95 14.11 -5.53
CA GLN A 259 10.38 14.02 -5.85
C GLN A 259 10.74 12.89 -6.84
N ASP A 260 9.85 12.63 -7.82
CA ASP A 260 10.06 11.63 -8.87
C ASP A 260 11.38 11.84 -9.61
N LYS A 261 12.26 10.84 -9.57
CA LYS A 261 13.57 10.83 -10.25
C LYS A 261 13.53 11.13 -11.76
N ASN A 262 12.39 10.94 -12.41
CA ASN A 262 12.23 11.17 -13.85
C ASN A 262 11.83 12.62 -14.21
N ILE A 263 11.54 13.49 -13.23
CA ILE A 263 10.90 14.80 -13.46
C ILE A 263 11.86 15.92 -13.92
N GLU A 264 13.16 15.66 -14.11
CA GLU A 264 14.23 16.68 -14.23
C GLU A 264 13.98 17.87 -15.17
N SER A 265 13.35 17.67 -16.32
CA SER A 265 13.11 18.72 -17.33
C SER A 265 12.01 19.67 -16.88
N ILE A 266 10.92 19.10 -16.37
CA ILE A 266 9.69 19.71 -15.89
C ILE A 266 9.87 20.33 -14.49
N ASN A 267 10.78 19.78 -13.70
CA ASN A 267 11.15 20.29 -12.38
C ASN A 267 11.68 21.73 -12.42
N LYS A 268 12.09 22.22 -13.60
CA LYS A 268 12.75 23.52 -13.78
C LYS A 268 11.80 24.67 -14.12
N THR A 269 10.51 24.42 -14.42
CA THR A 269 9.58 25.47 -14.87
C THR A 269 8.21 25.46 -14.17
N ASP A 270 7.60 26.64 -14.06
CA ASP A 270 6.25 26.84 -13.52
C ASP A 270 5.15 26.62 -14.57
N ARG A 271 3.89 26.84 -14.17
CA ARG A 271 2.70 26.69 -15.02
C ARG A 271 2.66 27.60 -16.25
N LEU A 272 3.51 28.62 -16.31
CA LEU A 272 3.69 29.57 -17.41
C LEU A 272 5.01 29.34 -18.16
N ASN A 273 5.62 28.17 -17.95
CA ASN A 273 6.92 27.76 -18.49
C ASN A 273 8.10 28.70 -18.11
N GLN A 274 7.97 29.46 -17.02
CA GLN A 274 9.04 30.32 -16.51
C GLN A 274 9.97 29.53 -15.58
N PRO A 275 11.28 29.83 -15.52
CA PRO A 275 12.20 29.14 -14.63
C PRO A 275 11.81 29.28 -13.14
N ILE A 276 11.66 28.16 -12.45
CA ILE A 276 11.57 28.13 -10.99
C ILE A 276 12.99 28.25 -10.44
N LEU A 277 13.24 29.23 -9.58
CA LEU A 277 14.55 29.36 -8.92
C LEU A 277 14.79 28.15 -7.99
N SER A 278 16.02 27.90 -7.57
CA SER A 278 16.38 26.79 -6.67
C SER A 278 15.73 26.85 -5.27
N TYR A 279 14.86 27.83 -5.00
CA TYR A 279 14.19 28.00 -3.73
C TYR A 279 12.97 27.07 -3.59
N GLY A 280 13.09 26.05 -2.75
CA GLY A 280 12.02 25.07 -2.51
C GLY A 280 11.87 24.04 -3.63
N ARG A 281 12.92 23.81 -4.43
CA ARG A 281 12.97 22.72 -5.39
C ARG A 281 13.87 21.60 -4.84
N PRO A 282 13.49 20.31 -4.92
CA PRO A 282 14.40 19.22 -4.63
C PRO A 282 15.59 19.27 -5.62
N GLU A 283 16.82 19.34 -5.12
CA GLU A 283 17.99 19.47 -6.00
C GLU A 283 18.32 18.15 -6.71
N LYS A 284 18.04 17.03 -6.05
CA LYS A 284 18.20 15.67 -6.55
C LYS A 284 16.90 14.91 -6.24
N PRO A 285 15.88 14.97 -7.12
CA PRO A 285 14.68 14.17 -6.92
C PRO A 285 15.07 12.69 -6.98
N ASN A 286 15.07 12.00 -5.84
CA ASN A 286 15.35 10.56 -5.73
C ASN A 286 14.18 9.81 -5.09
N GLY A 287 13.05 10.49 -4.89
CA GLY A 287 11.86 9.94 -4.28
C GLY A 287 11.24 8.86 -5.15
N ASN A 288 10.80 7.80 -4.50
CA ASN A 288 10.15 6.69 -5.17
C ASN A 288 8.64 6.96 -5.26
N TYR A 289 8.32 7.97 -6.04
CA TYR A 289 6.97 8.48 -6.20
C TYR A 289 6.07 7.50 -6.94
N ARG A 290 4.92 7.20 -6.35
CA ARG A 290 3.83 6.44 -6.93
C ARG A 290 2.51 7.19 -6.77
N LEU A 291 1.74 7.27 -7.85
CA LEU A 291 0.37 7.80 -7.84
C LEU A 291 -0.60 6.63 -7.79
N ASN A 292 -1.61 6.66 -6.91
CA ASN A 292 -2.64 5.62 -6.78
C ASN A 292 -4.00 6.05 -7.41
N GLU A 293 -4.11 7.32 -7.83
CA GLU A 293 -5.32 7.90 -8.42
C GLU A 293 -5.25 7.92 -9.96
N SER A 294 -6.25 7.33 -10.62
CA SER A 294 -6.36 7.36 -12.10
C SER A 294 -6.72 8.74 -12.66
N LYS A 295 -7.18 9.67 -11.82
CA LYS A 295 -7.45 11.07 -12.20
C LYS A 295 -7.18 12.01 -11.04
N ILE A 296 -6.20 12.89 -11.23
CA ILE A 296 -5.88 13.96 -10.30
C ILE A 296 -6.95 15.06 -10.36
N VAL A 297 -7.81 15.07 -9.35
CA VAL A 297 -8.76 16.14 -9.01
C VAL A 297 -8.48 16.52 -7.56
N SER A 298 -8.13 17.78 -7.33
CA SER A 298 -7.70 18.27 -6.03
C SER A 298 -8.00 19.76 -5.89
N ASP A 299 -8.40 20.20 -4.70
CA ASP A 299 -8.34 21.60 -4.30
C ASP A 299 -7.71 21.82 -2.92
N GLY A 300 -7.25 20.74 -2.28
CA GLY A 300 -6.19 20.76 -1.27
C GLY A 300 -5.35 19.48 -1.30
N VAL A 301 -4.23 19.49 -0.59
CA VAL A 301 -3.33 18.34 -0.46
C VAL A 301 -2.96 18.14 1.01
N ILE A 302 -2.89 16.87 1.41
CA ILE A 302 -2.38 16.43 2.70
C ILE A 302 -1.14 15.59 2.45
N ASN A 303 -0.05 15.86 3.16
CA ASN A 303 1.21 15.13 3.06
C ASN A 303 1.70 14.79 4.47
N ILE A 304 1.80 13.50 4.77
CA ILE A 304 2.30 12.98 6.04
C ILE A 304 3.61 12.24 5.76
N MET A 305 4.68 12.70 6.41
CA MET A 305 6.04 12.20 6.26
C MET A 305 6.47 11.61 7.60
N ASP A 306 6.90 10.36 7.60
CA ASP A 306 7.21 9.62 8.81
C ASP A 306 8.53 8.84 8.67
N GLY A 307 9.31 8.80 9.74
CA GLY A 307 10.56 8.05 9.76
C GLY A 307 11.52 8.60 10.80
N TRP A 308 12.78 8.73 10.41
CA TRP A 308 13.88 8.99 11.33
C TRP A 308 14.89 9.95 10.72
N ILE A 309 15.50 10.78 11.57
CA ILE A 309 16.61 11.65 11.22
C ILE A 309 17.85 11.24 12.02
N TYR A 310 18.87 10.78 11.30
CA TYR A 310 20.22 10.59 11.81
C TYR A 310 20.93 11.93 11.95
N ILE A 311 21.57 12.15 13.10
CA ILE A 311 22.42 13.32 13.37
C ILE A 311 23.75 12.83 13.96
N LYS A 312 24.85 13.08 13.23
CA LYS A 312 26.20 12.61 13.57
C LYS A 312 26.80 13.27 14.82
N ASP A 313 26.65 14.59 14.95
CA ASP A 313 27.16 15.38 16.09
C ASP A 313 26.00 16.13 16.75
N ARG A 314 25.78 15.90 18.05
CA ARG A 314 24.71 16.55 18.82
C ARG A 314 24.87 18.06 18.96
N ASN A 315 26.05 18.60 18.67
CA ASN A 315 26.33 20.03 18.69
C ASN A 315 26.15 20.70 17.32
N SER A 316 25.83 19.95 16.26
CA SER A 316 25.73 20.50 14.91
C SER A 316 24.50 21.39 14.71
N LEU A 317 23.39 21.11 15.41
CA LEU A 317 22.09 21.77 15.24
C LEU A 317 21.55 22.39 16.54
N GLU A 318 20.72 23.42 16.40
CA GLU A 318 19.95 24.02 17.50
C GLU A 318 18.45 23.75 17.39
N TYR A 319 17.85 24.07 16.24
CA TYR A 319 16.42 23.93 15.93
C TYR A 319 16.21 23.79 14.40
N PHE A 320 15.02 23.39 13.98
CA PHE A 320 14.61 23.47 12.57
C PHE A 320 13.86 24.78 12.28
N VAL A 321 13.80 25.15 11.01
CA VAL A 321 13.12 26.35 10.53
C VAL A 321 12.23 25.98 9.36
N LEU A 322 10.92 26.06 9.54
CA LEU A 322 9.96 26.04 8.44
C LEU A 322 10.08 27.37 7.69
N PHE A 323 10.42 27.33 6.41
CA PHE A 323 10.38 28.52 5.55
C PHE A 323 8.97 28.73 5.00
N GLU A 324 8.49 29.99 5.03
CA GLU A 324 7.17 30.42 4.55
C GLU A 324 5.99 29.59 5.10
N LYS A 325 5.59 29.85 6.37
CA LYS A 325 4.31 29.35 6.87
C LYS A 325 3.16 30.19 6.30
N HIS A 326 2.36 29.58 5.43
CA HIS A 326 1.20 30.24 4.83
C HIS A 326 -0.04 30.15 5.72
N LYS A 327 -1.02 31.04 5.47
CA LYS A 327 -2.22 31.15 6.31
C LYS A 327 -3.27 30.06 6.05
N ARG A 328 -3.29 29.52 4.83
CA ARG A 328 -4.15 28.40 4.40
C ARG A 328 -3.47 27.02 4.53
N SER A 329 -2.40 26.92 5.32
CA SER A 329 -1.71 25.66 5.61
C SER A 329 -1.65 25.36 7.10
N GLU A 330 -1.87 24.10 7.48
CA GLU A 330 -1.60 23.53 8.80
C GLU A 330 -0.29 22.72 8.73
N VAL A 331 0.61 22.92 9.70
CA VAL A 331 1.86 22.14 9.82
C VAL A 331 2.04 21.66 11.25
N LYS A 332 2.34 20.37 11.41
CA LYS A 332 2.76 19.76 12.67
C LYS A 332 4.09 19.05 12.48
N ILE A 333 5.01 19.21 13.43
CA ILE A 333 6.31 18.53 13.44
C ILE A 333 6.54 17.95 14.83
N GLU A 334 6.66 16.64 14.90
CA GLU A 334 7.09 15.91 16.09
C GLU A 334 8.51 15.37 15.88
N PHE A 335 9.33 15.48 16.92
CA PHE A 335 10.72 15.07 16.95
C PHE A 335 11.04 14.46 18.31
N ASP A 336 11.56 13.24 18.33
CA ASP A 336 11.89 12.49 19.55
C ASP A 336 10.73 12.48 20.57
N GLY A 337 9.54 12.12 20.10
CA GLY A 337 8.32 12.01 20.92
C GLY A 337 7.72 13.33 21.41
N ARG A 338 8.22 14.48 20.94
CA ARG A 338 7.75 15.82 21.32
C ARG A 338 7.26 16.58 20.09
N THR A 339 6.09 17.20 20.18
CA THR A 339 5.68 18.25 19.23
C THR A 339 6.61 19.44 19.38
N ILE A 340 7.44 19.72 18.36
CA ILE A 340 8.37 20.86 18.34
C ILE A 340 7.87 22.03 17.48
N LEU A 341 6.81 21.81 16.69
CA LEU A 341 6.06 22.86 16.00
C LEU A 341 4.63 22.38 15.75
N GLU A 342 3.64 23.24 16.03
CA GLU A 342 2.25 23.03 15.65
C GLU A 342 1.64 24.38 15.26
N GLU A 343 1.22 24.48 14.01
CA GLU A 343 0.85 25.74 13.36
C GLU A 343 -0.45 25.55 12.58
N SER A 344 -1.58 25.85 13.20
CA SER A 344 -2.92 25.70 12.61
C SER A 344 -3.23 26.75 11.53
N PHE A 345 -4.31 26.51 10.78
CA PHE A 345 -4.94 27.46 9.87
C PHE A 345 -5.32 28.81 10.52
N TYR A 346 -5.22 29.91 9.77
CA TYR A 346 -5.77 31.21 10.19
C TYR A 346 -7.10 31.52 9.47
N PRO A 347 -8.23 31.60 10.19
CA PRO A 347 -9.53 31.88 9.57
C PRO A 347 -9.63 33.32 9.03
N ASN A 348 -10.49 33.47 8.02
CA ASN A 348 -10.88 34.75 7.38
C ASN A 348 -9.82 35.49 6.55
N THR A 349 -8.68 34.87 6.19
CA THR A 349 -7.79 35.44 5.17
C THR A 349 -8.13 34.94 3.77
N LEU A 350 -9.01 35.67 3.08
CA LEU A 350 -9.07 35.70 1.61
C LEU A 350 -7.84 36.40 1.00
N GLU A 351 -7.18 37.26 1.78
CA GLU A 351 -5.94 37.92 1.40
C GLU A 351 -4.71 37.08 1.76
N GLU A 352 -3.99 36.64 0.72
CA GLU A 352 -2.75 35.83 0.81
C GLU A 352 -1.51 36.66 1.21
N LEU A 353 -1.73 37.87 1.71
CA LEU A 353 -0.67 38.81 2.03
C LEU A 353 0.07 38.42 3.31
N ASN A 354 1.36 38.12 3.12
CA ASN A 354 2.40 37.77 4.09
C ASN A 354 2.24 36.39 4.74
N ALA A 355 3.02 35.44 4.25
CA ALA A 355 3.48 34.30 5.03
C ALA A 355 4.47 34.77 6.12
N GLU A 356 4.60 34.03 7.22
CA GLU A 356 5.75 34.20 8.11
C GLU A 356 6.96 33.55 7.41
N ASN A 357 7.91 34.36 6.91
CA ASN A 357 9.05 33.87 6.11
C ASN A 357 9.84 32.75 6.78
N HIS A 358 9.93 32.76 8.12
CA HIS A 358 10.63 31.77 8.91
C HIS A 358 9.87 31.49 10.21
N LYS A 359 9.49 30.23 10.45
CA LYS A 359 8.99 29.75 11.74
C LYS A 359 9.99 28.78 12.35
N THR A 360 10.55 29.14 13.50
CA THR A 360 11.48 28.29 14.25
C THR A 360 10.71 27.24 15.05
N THR A 361 11.19 26.00 15.06
CA THR A 361 10.72 24.98 16.01
C THR A 361 11.24 25.26 17.41
N GLU A 362 10.76 24.50 18.41
CA GLU A 362 11.49 24.33 19.67
C GLU A 362 12.89 23.75 19.43
N ALA A 363 13.77 23.92 20.42
CA ALA A 363 15.14 23.39 20.39
C ALA A 363 15.15 21.85 20.42
N LEU A 364 16.01 21.25 19.59
CA LEU A 364 16.08 19.80 19.44
C LEU A 364 16.58 19.11 20.72
N ASN A 365 17.45 19.78 21.49
CA ASN A 365 18.04 19.29 22.74
C ASN A 365 18.77 17.93 22.60
N LEU A 366 19.56 17.80 21.53
CA LEU A 366 20.28 16.57 21.18
C LEU A 366 21.24 16.11 22.29
N THR A 367 21.16 14.84 22.66
CA THR A 367 21.90 14.26 23.79
C THR A 367 23.10 13.41 23.36
N HIS A 368 23.05 12.81 22.16
CA HIS A 368 23.99 11.78 21.70
C HIS A 368 24.54 12.01 20.28
N ASP A 369 25.82 11.68 20.11
CA ASP A 369 26.54 11.71 18.82
C ASP A 369 26.32 10.39 18.06
N GLY A 370 25.80 10.47 16.83
CA GLY A 370 25.33 9.33 16.05
C GLY A 370 23.95 8.87 16.53
N GLY A 371 23.03 9.81 16.71
CA GLY A 371 21.66 9.52 17.16
C GLY A 371 20.69 9.48 15.99
N PHE A 372 19.75 8.53 16.01
CA PHE A 372 18.59 8.49 15.13
C PHE A 372 17.36 8.86 15.94
N TYR A 373 16.76 10.01 15.62
CA TYR A 373 15.60 10.55 16.31
C TYR A 373 14.37 10.34 15.44
N LYS A 374 13.28 9.82 16.01
CA LYS A 374 12.00 9.68 15.30
C LYS A 374 11.52 11.06 14.89
N ILE A 375 11.08 11.20 13.65
CA ILE A 375 10.49 12.43 13.12
C ILE A 375 9.17 12.11 12.41
N HIS A 376 8.17 12.94 12.67
CA HIS A 376 6.85 12.87 12.05
C HIS A 376 6.41 14.27 11.65
N ILE A 377 5.99 14.45 10.40
CA ILE A 377 5.65 15.74 9.82
C ILE A 377 4.30 15.61 9.13
N GLU A 378 3.39 16.52 9.44
CA GLU A 378 2.08 16.61 8.81
C GLU A 378 1.95 17.98 8.17
N VAL A 379 1.66 18.02 6.87
CA VAL A 379 1.46 19.25 6.09
C VAL A 379 0.11 19.15 5.39
N ILE A 380 -0.78 20.08 5.69
CA ILE A 380 -2.07 20.24 5.03
C ILE A 380 -2.10 21.61 4.41
N ASP A 381 -2.47 21.73 3.14
CA ASP A 381 -2.49 23.01 2.42
C ASP A 381 -3.62 23.00 1.37
N GLU A 382 -4.29 24.14 1.20
CA GLU A 382 -5.51 24.31 0.39
C GLU A 382 -5.42 25.55 -0.51
N ARG A 383 -4.20 25.88 -0.92
CA ARG A 383 -3.89 26.95 -1.87
C ARG A 383 -3.77 26.40 -3.28
N TYR A 384 -3.75 27.32 -4.25
CA TYR A 384 -3.36 26.99 -5.61
C TYR A 384 -1.84 26.69 -5.75
N ASN A 385 -1.04 27.06 -4.75
CA ASN A 385 0.39 26.77 -4.68
C ASN A 385 0.77 26.09 -3.37
N TYR A 386 1.34 24.89 -3.44
CA TYR A 386 1.77 24.14 -2.26
C TYR A 386 3.28 24.32 -2.04
N LEU A 387 3.67 24.55 -0.79
CA LEU A 387 5.06 24.68 -0.38
C LEU A 387 5.30 24.04 0.97
N PHE A 388 6.39 23.28 1.06
CA PHE A 388 7.01 22.90 2.31
C PHE A 388 8.52 23.02 2.15
N ASN A 389 9.21 23.51 3.17
CA ASN A 389 10.67 23.60 3.18
C ASN A 389 11.17 23.63 4.62
N LEU A 390 11.62 22.48 5.11
CA LEU A 390 12.20 22.35 6.44
C LEU A 390 13.72 22.50 6.37
N MET A 391 14.21 23.56 6.99
CA MET A 391 15.63 23.90 7.05
C MET A 391 16.19 23.65 8.45
N ALA A 392 17.51 23.62 8.57
CA ALA A 392 18.23 23.47 9.82
C ALA A 392 18.93 24.78 10.23
N GLN A 393 18.85 25.14 11.51
CA GLN A 393 19.77 26.09 12.11
C GLN A 393 21.01 25.34 12.61
N GLU A 394 22.10 25.46 11.84
CA GLU A 394 23.41 24.95 12.27
C GLU A 394 24.02 25.86 13.34
N LYS A 395 24.61 25.25 14.36
CA LYS A 395 25.16 25.95 15.54
C LYS A 395 26.31 26.87 15.15
N GLY A 396 26.19 28.15 15.50
CA GLY A 396 27.22 29.16 15.23
C GLY A 396 27.37 29.57 13.75
N LYS A 397 26.51 29.12 12.84
CA LYS A 397 26.43 29.64 11.46
C LYS A 397 25.36 30.73 11.36
N ALA A 398 25.62 31.74 10.52
CA ALA A 398 24.61 32.74 10.17
C ALA A 398 23.77 32.25 8.99
N GLY A 399 22.45 32.33 9.11
CA GLY A 399 21.50 31.80 8.13
C GLY A 399 21.09 30.34 8.41
N HIS A 400 20.33 29.77 7.47
CA HIS A 400 19.77 28.42 7.57
C HIS A 400 20.20 27.58 6.37
N SER A 401 20.39 26.28 6.58
CA SER A 401 20.82 25.30 5.57
C SER A 401 19.66 24.33 5.28
N TYR A 402 19.52 23.84 4.04
CA TYR A 402 18.55 22.78 3.76
C TYR A 402 19.02 21.46 4.39
N LEU A 403 18.08 20.64 4.88
CA LEU A 403 18.42 19.42 5.61
C LEU A 403 19.29 18.44 4.80
N ALA A 404 19.06 18.32 3.49
CA ALA A 404 19.85 17.49 2.59
C ALA A 404 21.31 17.98 2.40
N ASP A 405 21.59 19.26 2.65
CA ASP A 405 22.91 19.88 2.49
C ASP A 405 23.76 19.87 3.78
N VAL A 406 23.15 19.59 4.94
CA VAL A 406 23.89 19.58 6.21
C VAL A 406 24.69 18.28 6.35
N ALA A 407 26.01 18.43 6.37
CA ALA A 407 26.93 17.31 6.56
C ALA A 407 26.68 16.59 7.89
N GLY A 408 26.45 15.28 7.83
CA GLY A 408 26.17 14.46 9.01
C GLY A 408 24.70 14.37 9.40
N ILE A 409 23.78 14.91 8.60
CA ILE A 409 22.35 14.59 8.66
C ILE A 409 22.01 13.55 7.58
N LYS A 410 21.14 12.60 7.92
CA LYS A 410 20.45 11.74 6.94
C LYS A 410 19.01 11.49 7.37
N LEU A 411 18.10 11.53 6.41
CA LEU A 411 16.71 11.05 6.58
C LEU A 411 16.67 9.55 6.29
N VAL A 412 15.81 8.83 7.00
CA VAL A 412 15.76 7.36 7.01
C VAL A 412 14.33 6.87 7.21
N SER A 413 13.93 5.85 6.44
CA SER A 413 12.60 5.23 6.51
C SER A 413 12.45 4.33 7.74
N ASN A 414 11.21 3.96 8.07
CA ASN A 414 10.95 3.06 9.18
C ASN A 414 11.51 1.66 8.93
N ALA A 415 11.27 1.10 7.75
CA ALA A 415 11.76 -0.22 7.35
C ALA A 415 13.29 -0.30 7.40
N TYR A 416 14.00 0.76 6.95
CA TYR A 416 15.46 0.78 7.01
C TYR A 416 15.98 0.89 8.44
N MET A 417 15.35 1.69 9.30
CA MET A 417 15.73 1.74 10.72
C MET A 417 15.52 0.42 11.44
N GLU A 418 14.44 -0.30 11.13
CA GLU A 418 14.25 -1.64 11.66
C GLU A 418 15.31 -2.61 11.13
N ALA A 419 15.63 -2.58 9.83
CA ALA A 419 16.71 -3.38 9.25
C ALA A 419 18.06 -3.11 9.95
N LEU A 420 18.42 -1.84 10.19
CA LEU A 420 19.62 -1.47 10.95
C LEU A 420 19.62 -2.05 12.37
N ALA A 421 18.47 -2.08 13.04
CA ALA A 421 18.32 -2.62 14.39
C ALA A 421 18.45 -4.16 14.40
N GLN A 422 17.78 -4.84 13.47
CA GLN A 422 17.84 -6.29 13.33
C GLN A 422 19.26 -6.77 12.94
N ASN A 423 19.97 -6.03 12.08
CA ASN A 423 21.39 -6.28 11.75
C ASN A 423 22.36 -5.83 12.86
N GLY A 424 21.86 -5.30 13.97
CA GLY A 424 22.67 -4.94 15.14
C GLY A 424 23.63 -3.78 14.92
N LEU A 425 23.34 -2.90 13.96
CA LEU A 425 24.10 -1.68 13.62
C LEU A 425 23.70 -0.47 14.46
N VAL A 426 22.51 -0.53 15.08
CA VAL A 426 22.02 0.43 16.05
C VAL A 426 21.53 -0.28 17.32
N THR A 427 21.36 0.47 18.40
CA THR A 427 20.74 0.03 19.66
C THR A 427 19.48 0.85 19.89
N LYS A 428 18.34 0.19 20.13
CA LYS A 428 17.10 0.85 20.56
C LYS A 428 17.24 1.28 22.03
N GLU A 429 17.04 2.56 22.31
CA GLU A 429 17.08 3.11 23.67
C GLU A 429 15.67 3.56 24.10
N SER A 430 14.82 3.98 23.16
CA SER A 430 13.38 4.22 23.34
C SER A 430 12.59 3.92 22.05
N ASP A 431 11.27 4.09 22.06
CA ASP A 431 10.44 4.05 20.83
C ASP A 431 10.67 5.24 19.89
N THR A 432 11.35 6.29 20.36
CA THR A 432 11.60 7.54 19.63
C THR A 432 13.08 7.77 19.32
N PHE A 433 13.97 6.92 19.84
CA PHE A 433 15.41 7.11 19.74
C PHE A 433 16.20 5.78 19.61
N TYR A 434 17.05 5.72 18.58
CA TYR A 434 18.09 4.71 18.42
C TYR A 434 19.49 5.36 18.41
N LYS A 435 20.48 4.61 18.88
CA LYS A 435 21.87 5.03 18.93
C LYS A 435 22.71 4.20 17.96
N ALA A 436 23.49 4.86 17.10
CA ALA A 436 24.45 4.19 16.22
C ALA A 436 25.50 3.44 17.04
N LYS A 437 25.74 2.18 16.66
CA LYS A 437 26.69 1.30 17.34
C LYS A 437 28.08 1.46 16.75
N GLU A 438 29.08 1.29 17.61
CA GLU A 438 30.48 1.18 17.21
C GLU A 438 30.86 -0.30 17.09
N ILE A 439 31.38 -0.70 15.93
CA ILE A 439 31.79 -2.07 15.62
C ILE A 439 33.23 -2.00 15.10
N ASN A 440 34.15 -2.72 15.74
CA ASN A 440 35.57 -2.77 15.38
C ASN A 440 36.26 -1.38 15.25
N GLY A 441 35.81 -0.38 16.02
CA GLY A 441 36.37 0.98 16.00
C GLY A 441 35.78 1.91 14.92
N THR A 442 34.72 1.50 14.23
CA THR A 442 33.95 2.35 13.30
C THR A 442 32.50 2.43 13.77
N LYS A 443 31.94 3.65 13.88
CA LYS A 443 30.52 3.83 14.19
C LYS A 443 29.71 3.84 12.89
N PHE A 444 28.53 3.22 12.88
CA PHE A 444 27.61 3.36 11.76
C PHE A 444 27.31 4.84 11.47
N GLY A 445 27.41 5.26 10.21
CA GLY A 445 27.20 6.64 9.82
C GLY A 445 28.40 7.54 10.11
N ASP A 446 29.57 6.97 10.41
CA ASP A 446 30.83 7.68 10.26
C ASP A 446 31.14 7.95 8.78
N SER A 447 30.82 7.01 7.90
CA SER A 447 30.85 7.17 6.45
C SER A 447 29.47 7.55 5.91
N ALA A 448 29.44 8.46 4.93
CA ALA A 448 28.21 8.76 4.19
C ALA A 448 27.68 7.52 3.42
N SER A 449 28.59 6.64 2.98
CA SER A 449 28.24 5.43 2.23
C SER A 449 27.72 4.27 3.07
N ASP A 450 27.58 4.43 4.40
CA ASP A 450 26.91 3.44 5.23
C ASP A 450 25.41 3.39 4.98
N PHE A 451 24.84 4.51 4.52
CA PHE A 451 23.43 4.68 4.16
C PHE A 451 23.10 4.21 2.73
N ASP A 452 24.11 4.09 1.86
CA ASP A 452 23.93 3.65 0.47
C ASP A 452 23.82 2.10 0.36
N LYS A 453 24.00 1.39 1.48
CA LYS A 453 24.02 -0.09 1.54
C LYS A 453 22.61 -0.64 1.81
N PRO A 454 22.22 -1.77 1.18
CA PRO A 454 21.06 -2.54 1.59
C PRO A 454 21.33 -3.30 2.90
N TYR A 455 20.26 -3.55 3.67
CA TYR A 455 20.28 -4.43 4.84
C TYR A 455 19.05 -5.34 4.86
N GLU A 456 19.21 -6.57 5.33
CA GLU A 456 18.11 -7.54 5.45
C GLU A 456 17.10 -7.09 6.52
N LEU A 457 15.81 -7.06 6.17
CA LEU A 457 14.70 -6.90 7.09
C LEU A 457 13.92 -8.21 7.15
N GLU A 458 13.74 -8.77 8.36
CA GLU A 458 12.95 -9.97 8.63
C GLU A 458 11.62 -9.56 9.30
N PHE A 459 10.48 -9.82 8.65
CA PHE A 459 9.18 -9.41 9.17
C PHE A 459 8.65 -10.37 10.24
N LYS A 460 8.78 -9.98 11.52
CA LYS A 460 8.42 -10.82 12.68
C LYS A 460 7.00 -10.60 13.21
N GLY A 461 6.22 -9.75 12.55
CA GLY A 461 4.81 -9.51 12.86
C GLY A 461 3.88 -10.44 12.08
N THR A 462 2.59 -10.15 12.11
CA THR A 462 1.59 -10.81 11.24
C THR A 462 1.32 -10.05 9.95
N LYS A 463 1.96 -8.88 9.76
CA LYS A 463 1.85 -8.05 8.55
C LYS A 463 3.25 -7.72 8.02
N ASP A 464 3.48 -8.05 6.75
CA ASP A 464 4.70 -7.78 6.02
C ASP A 464 4.50 -6.50 5.21
N ILE A 465 5.14 -5.40 5.63
CA ILE A 465 4.94 -4.08 5.01
C ILE A 465 6.12 -3.77 4.10
N GLY A 466 5.84 -3.75 2.80
CA GLY A 466 6.76 -3.36 1.75
C GLY A 466 7.11 -1.88 1.74
N SER A 467 7.90 -1.53 0.74
CA SER A 467 8.53 -0.24 0.61
C SER A 467 7.96 0.53 -0.59
N ASN A 468 8.71 1.48 -1.15
CA ASN A 468 8.35 2.12 -2.43
C ASN A 468 9.30 1.66 -3.57
N LEU A 469 9.78 0.41 -3.57
CA LEU A 469 10.52 -0.21 -4.70
C LEU A 469 9.98 -1.62 -4.95
N ASP A 470 10.31 -2.21 -6.10
CA ASP A 470 10.12 -3.63 -6.45
C ASP A 470 10.59 -4.59 -5.33
N ASP A 471 9.71 -4.89 -4.38
CA ASP A 471 9.94 -5.85 -3.32
C ASP A 471 9.41 -7.25 -3.73
N LYS A 472 9.79 -8.28 -2.96
CA LYS A 472 9.37 -9.66 -3.20
C LYS A 472 8.90 -10.31 -1.90
N PHE A 473 7.66 -10.79 -1.91
CA PHE A 473 7.00 -11.41 -0.76
C PHE A 473 6.64 -12.85 -1.09
N ILE A 474 6.88 -13.77 -0.17
CA ILE A 474 6.33 -15.13 -0.21
C ILE A 474 4.89 -15.06 0.30
N PHE A 475 3.93 -15.56 -0.48
CA PHE A 475 2.56 -15.68 -0.03
C PHE A 475 2.41 -16.79 1.01
N ASN A 476 2.15 -16.39 2.25
CA ASN A 476 2.24 -17.22 3.45
C ASN A 476 1.00 -16.98 4.36
N SER A 477 1.16 -17.17 5.68
CA SER A 477 0.15 -16.89 6.71
C SER A 477 0.01 -15.41 7.07
N HIS A 478 1.00 -14.57 6.75
CA HIS A 478 0.98 -13.15 7.08
C HIS A 478 0.05 -12.39 6.13
N ASP A 479 -0.36 -11.20 6.54
CA ASP A 479 -0.94 -10.20 5.65
C ASP A 479 0.20 -9.46 4.96
N ILE A 480 0.10 -9.18 3.66
CA ILE A 480 1.13 -8.46 2.90
C ILE A 480 0.57 -7.11 2.50
N ASP A 481 1.39 -6.08 2.68
CA ASP A 481 1.13 -4.71 2.29
C ASP A 481 2.34 -4.19 1.52
N ALA A 482 2.44 -4.57 0.25
CA ALA A 482 3.65 -4.40 -0.54
C ALA A 482 3.99 -2.92 -0.81
N LYS A 483 3.03 -2.02 -0.58
CA LYS A 483 3.13 -0.58 -0.85
C LYS A 483 3.41 -0.29 -2.32
N GLY A 484 4.51 0.33 -2.71
CA GLY A 484 4.72 0.83 -4.08
C GLY A 484 5.91 0.19 -4.78
N GLY A 485 5.78 -0.14 -6.06
CA GLY A 485 6.89 -0.70 -6.83
C GLY A 485 6.41 -1.47 -8.05
N ILE A 486 7.18 -2.49 -8.45
CA ILE A 486 6.65 -3.65 -9.17
C ILE A 486 6.76 -4.88 -8.28
N ASP A 487 5.89 -4.93 -7.29
CA ASP A 487 5.98 -5.89 -6.21
C ASP A 487 5.61 -7.30 -6.67
N THR A 488 6.39 -8.27 -6.21
CA THR A 488 6.32 -9.65 -6.68
C THR A 488 5.87 -10.60 -5.58
N LEU A 489 4.68 -11.19 -5.78
CA LEU A 489 4.13 -12.20 -4.89
C LEU A 489 4.57 -13.61 -5.35
N LEU A 490 5.50 -14.21 -4.63
CA LEU A 490 6.02 -15.55 -4.85
C LEU A 490 5.14 -16.61 -4.18
N PHE A 491 4.64 -17.56 -4.97
CA PHE A 491 3.94 -18.74 -4.48
C PHE A 491 4.91 -19.91 -4.45
N THR A 492 5.23 -20.41 -3.24
CA THR A 492 6.09 -21.58 -3.05
C THR A 492 5.31 -22.87 -2.82
N GLN A 493 3.99 -22.84 -2.92
CA GLN A 493 3.12 -23.99 -2.71
C GLN A 493 1.84 -23.86 -3.53
N ASN A 494 1.12 -24.97 -3.71
CA ASN A 494 -0.18 -24.97 -4.39
C ASN A 494 -1.17 -24.10 -3.62
N VAL A 495 -1.81 -23.14 -4.29
CA VAL A 495 -2.76 -22.21 -3.67
C VAL A 495 -3.99 -22.04 -4.54
N ASP A 496 -5.15 -22.14 -3.89
CA ASP A 496 -6.45 -21.79 -4.46
C ASP A 496 -6.96 -20.47 -3.87
N LEU A 497 -6.73 -19.35 -4.57
CA LEU A 497 -7.22 -18.03 -4.15
C LEU A 497 -8.76 -17.97 -4.09
N THR A 498 -9.48 -18.90 -4.73
CA THR A 498 -10.95 -18.97 -4.65
C THR A 498 -11.46 -19.45 -3.29
N ARG A 499 -10.57 -19.93 -2.41
CA ARG A 499 -10.89 -20.50 -1.10
C ARG A 499 -10.34 -19.69 0.08
N ILE A 500 -9.70 -18.55 -0.18
CA ILE A 500 -9.15 -17.66 0.86
C ILE A 500 -10.21 -16.62 1.25
N SER A 501 -10.62 -16.64 2.51
CA SER A 501 -11.48 -15.61 3.09
C SER A 501 -10.69 -14.31 3.29
N GLU A 502 -11.34 -13.17 3.04
CA GLU A 502 -10.81 -11.82 3.32
C GLU A 502 -9.48 -11.51 2.60
N LEU A 503 -9.32 -11.99 1.36
CA LEU A 503 -8.12 -11.79 0.55
C LEU A 503 -7.80 -10.30 0.33
N ASP A 504 -8.82 -9.43 0.26
CA ASP A 504 -8.71 -7.96 0.27
C ASP A 504 -7.98 -7.39 1.49
N LYS A 505 -8.09 -8.03 2.65
CA LYS A 505 -7.42 -7.60 3.88
C LYS A 505 -6.01 -8.19 4.02
N ARG A 506 -5.79 -9.35 3.39
CA ARG A 506 -4.53 -10.11 3.44
C ARG A 506 -3.52 -9.70 2.38
N LEU A 507 -3.95 -9.06 1.29
CA LEU A 507 -3.08 -8.62 0.19
C LEU A 507 -3.41 -7.16 -0.21
N GLU A 508 -2.67 -6.22 0.36
CA GLU A 508 -2.67 -4.80 0.03
C GLU A 508 -1.49 -4.53 -0.94
N SER A 509 -1.76 -4.46 -2.24
CA SER A 509 -0.76 -4.35 -3.35
C SER A 509 -0.03 -5.61 -3.81
N PHE A 510 0.06 -5.79 -5.15
CA PHE A 510 1.15 -6.48 -5.89
C PHE A 510 0.97 -6.34 -7.41
N GLU A 511 2.06 -6.32 -8.19
CA GLU A 511 2.04 -6.19 -9.66
C GLU A 511 2.40 -7.48 -10.42
N ARG A 512 3.12 -8.40 -9.76
CA ARG A 512 3.61 -9.66 -10.33
C ARG A 512 3.23 -10.83 -9.44
N ILE A 513 3.06 -11.98 -10.08
CA ILE A 513 3.07 -13.29 -9.44
C ILE A 513 4.26 -14.08 -9.99
N GLU A 514 5.01 -14.70 -9.08
CA GLU A 514 6.07 -15.65 -9.43
C GLU A 514 5.71 -17.03 -8.86
N LEU A 515 5.92 -18.08 -9.65
CA LEU A 515 5.82 -19.47 -9.25
C LEU A 515 7.23 -20.02 -9.00
N ASP A 516 7.37 -20.91 -8.01
CA ASP A 516 8.67 -21.37 -7.51
C ASP A 516 9.41 -22.28 -8.49
N SER A 517 10.38 -21.72 -9.21
CA SER A 517 11.29 -22.42 -10.15
C SER A 517 12.07 -23.64 -9.60
N THR A 518 11.91 -24.00 -8.33
CA THR A 518 12.51 -25.20 -7.73
C THR A 518 11.52 -26.38 -7.59
N LYS A 519 10.21 -26.16 -7.80
CA LYS A 519 9.15 -27.17 -7.64
C LYS A 519 7.86 -26.74 -8.32
N ALA A 520 7.17 -27.68 -8.98
CA ALA A 520 5.86 -27.45 -9.58
C ALA A 520 4.84 -26.81 -8.61
N VAL A 521 4.31 -25.64 -8.98
CA VAL A 521 3.27 -24.91 -8.26
C VAL A 521 1.98 -24.83 -9.08
N LYS A 522 0.86 -25.16 -8.43
CA LYS A 522 -0.48 -24.97 -8.96
C LYS A 522 -1.17 -23.77 -8.32
N LEU A 523 -1.44 -22.73 -9.11
CA LEU A 523 -2.16 -21.52 -8.70
C LEU A 523 -3.55 -21.50 -9.33
N LYS A 524 -4.60 -21.26 -8.54
CA LYS A 524 -5.97 -21.11 -9.03
C LYS A 524 -6.54 -19.72 -8.72
N LEU A 525 -7.07 -19.09 -9.76
CA LEU A 525 -7.53 -17.70 -9.81
C LEU A 525 -8.99 -17.65 -10.32
N ASN A 526 -9.81 -16.73 -9.79
CA ASN A 526 -11.13 -16.43 -10.37
C ASN A 526 -11.23 -14.94 -10.69
N GLY A 527 -11.51 -14.61 -11.95
CA GLY A 527 -11.60 -13.22 -12.40
C GLY A 527 -12.75 -12.43 -11.77
N GLN A 528 -13.80 -13.13 -11.33
CA GLN A 528 -14.92 -12.53 -10.62
C GLN A 528 -14.60 -12.21 -9.15
N ASN A 529 -13.55 -12.78 -8.58
CA ASN A 529 -13.14 -12.49 -7.19
C ASN A 529 -12.33 -11.20 -7.08
N ILE A 530 -11.83 -10.65 -8.19
CA ILE A 530 -11.24 -9.30 -8.25
C ILE A 530 -12.34 -8.29 -7.92
N SER A 531 -12.23 -7.57 -6.80
CA SER A 531 -13.25 -6.57 -6.42
C SER A 531 -12.94 -5.17 -6.92
N ASP A 532 -11.66 -4.83 -7.01
CA ASP A 532 -11.19 -3.52 -7.44
C ASP A 532 -9.87 -3.65 -8.18
N MET A 533 -9.64 -2.69 -9.08
CA MET A 533 -8.45 -2.53 -9.92
C MET A 533 -7.92 -1.12 -9.71
N ILE A 534 -7.29 -0.90 -8.56
CA ILE A 534 -6.76 0.40 -8.15
C ILE A 534 -5.62 0.80 -9.11
N ASP A 535 -5.42 2.11 -9.35
CA ASP A 535 -4.29 2.65 -10.13
C ASP A 535 -4.32 2.31 -11.65
N SER A 536 -5.48 1.86 -12.15
CA SER A 536 -5.67 1.59 -13.57
C SER A 536 -6.09 2.87 -14.35
N ASN A 537 -5.15 3.51 -15.04
CA ASN A 537 -5.45 4.66 -15.91
C ASN A 537 -6.42 4.24 -17.04
N PRO A 538 -7.66 4.77 -17.10
CA PRO A 538 -8.56 4.51 -18.22
C PRO A 538 -7.99 5.20 -19.46
N THR A 539 -7.64 4.42 -20.49
CA THR A 539 -7.23 4.99 -21.77
C THR A 539 -8.36 4.90 -22.76
N LYS A 540 -8.53 5.99 -23.53
CA LYS A 540 -9.48 6.06 -24.62
C LYS A 540 -8.92 5.35 -25.84
N GLY A 541 -9.58 4.29 -26.29
CA GLY A 541 -9.23 3.60 -27.53
C GLY A 541 -9.48 4.45 -28.77
N PRO A 542 -9.04 4.00 -29.97
CA PRO A 542 -9.34 4.65 -31.24
C PRO A 542 -10.84 4.75 -31.57
N ASP A 543 -11.64 3.93 -30.89
CA ASP A 543 -13.11 3.89 -30.90
C ASP A 543 -13.78 4.96 -30.01
N GLY A 544 -13.00 5.64 -29.16
CA GLY A 544 -13.52 6.60 -28.20
C GLY A 544 -14.04 5.96 -26.90
N LEU A 545 -13.79 4.67 -26.64
CA LEU A 545 -14.19 4.01 -25.40
C LEU A 545 -13.03 3.98 -24.40
N GLU A 546 -13.33 4.25 -23.14
CA GLU A 546 -12.36 4.17 -22.04
C GLU A 546 -12.23 2.70 -21.57
N SER A 547 -10.99 2.19 -21.50
CA SER A 547 -10.69 0.89 -20.90
C SER A 547 -9.48 0.95 -19.99
N LEU A 548 -9.48 0.07 -18.99
CA LEU A 548 -8.32 -0.21 -18.16
C LEU A 548 -7.28 -0.98 -19.00
N ASN A 549 -5.99 -0.75 -18.72
CA ASN A 549 -4.87 -1.32 -19.48
C ASN A 549 -3.91 -2.16 -18.64
N THR A 550 -4.39 -2.64 -17.50
CA THR A 550 -3.64 -3.46 -16.58
C THR A 550 -3.40 -4.84 -17.16
N ILE A 551 -2.18 -5.32 -16.98
CA ILE A 551 -1.83 -6.73 -17.20
C ILE A 551 -1.19 -7.28 -15.92
N LEU A 552 -1.88 -8.17 -15.23
CA LEU A 552 -1.26 -8.97 -14.17
C LEU A 552 -0.29 -9.95 -14.82
N LYS A 553 0.97 -9.98 -14.38
CA LYS A 553 1.99 -10.86 -14.96
C LYS A 553 2.28 -12.05 -14.04
N ILE A 554 2.29 -13.26 -14.62
CA ILE A 554 2.55 -14.52 -13.94
C ILE A 554 3.73 -15.23 -14.63
N SER A 555 4.84 -15.37 -13.92
CA SER A 555 6.03 -16.09 -14.38
C SER A 555 6.17 -17.44 -13.67
N GLY A 556 6.54 -18.48 -14.41
CA GLY A 556 6.78 -19.85 -13.94
C GLY A 556 7.41 -20.68 -15.05
N ASP A 557 7.51 -22.00 -14.87
CA ASP A 557 8.11 -22.94 -15.83
C ASP A 557 7.12 -23.99 -16.39
N SER A 558 7.62 -25.05 -17.02
CA SER A 558 6.78 -26.06 -17.69
C SER A 558 6.11 -27.07 -16.76
N ASP A 559 6.53 -27.13 -15.49
CA ASP A 559 5.98 -28.04 -14.49
C ASP A 559 4.84 -27.35 -13.69
N ASP A 560 4.70 -26.03 -13.81
CA ASP A 560 3.68 -25.19 -13.18
C ASP A 560 2.30 -25.24 -13.88
N VAL A 561 1.25 -24.96 -13.09
CA VAL A 561 -0.14 -24.91 -13.58
C VAL A 561 -0.88 -23.68 -13.07
N VAL A 562 -1.44 -22.88 -13.98
CA VAL A 562 -2.40 -21.81 -13.65
C VAL A 562 -3.82 -22.22 -14.06
N GLN A 563 -4.71 -22.28 -13.09
CA GLN A 563 -6.15 -22.50 -13.29
C GLN A 563 -6.89 -21.15 -13.32
N LEU A 564 -7.46 -20.82 -14.47
CA LEU A 564 -8.27 -19.63 -14.69
C LEU A 564 -9.75 -20.00 -14.64
N VAL A 565 -10.43 -19.59 -13.56
CA VAL A 565 -11.84 -19.88 -13.30
C VAL A 565 -12.73 -18.70 -13.69
N GLY A 566 -13.88 -19.00 -14.29
CA GLY A 566 -14.94 -18.02 -14.52
C GLY A 566 -14.97 -17.53 -15.97
N ASN A 567 -14.99 -16.22 -16.18
CA ASN A 567 -15.21 -15.60 -17.49
C ASN A 567 -13.91 -15.32 -18.29
N PHE A 568 -12.85 -16.10 -18.06
CA PHE A 568 -11.59 -15.93 -18.78
C PHE A 568 -11.70 -16.41 -20.23
N VAL A 569 -11.23 -15.57 -21.16
CA VAL A 569 -11.14 -15.87 -22.60
C VAL A 569 -9.75 -15.51 -23.11
N LYS A 570 -9.14 -16.35 -23.94
CA LYS A 570 -7.83 -16.05 -24.54
C LYS A 570 -7.92 -14.78 -25.40
N ALA A 571 -7.03 -13.82 -25.17
CA ALA A 571 -7.01 -12.55 -25.89
C ALA A 571 -6.63 -12.75 -27.35
N THR A 572 -7.27 -11.98 -28.23
CA THR A 572 -6.94 -11.95 -29.67
C THR A 572 -5.69 -11.10 -29.94
N SER A 573 -4.99 -11.34 -31.05
CA SER A 573 -3.89 -10.48 -31.50
C SER A 573 -4.32 -9.02 -31.74
N GLY A 574 -5.59 -8.78 -32.08
CA GLY A 574 -6.17 -7.44 -32.13
C GLY A 574 -6.26 -6.74 -30.77
N GLU A 575 -6.65 -7.46 -29.72
CA GLU A 575 -6.67 -6.95 -28.35
C GLU A 575 -5.25 -6.73 -27.80
N VAL A 576 -4.33 -7.66 -28.06
CA VAL A 576 -2.89 -7.53 -27.74
C VAL A 576 -2.28 -6.30 -28.42
N ALA A 577 -2.56 -6.09 -29.71
CA ALA A 577 -2.10 -4.91 -30.45
C ALA A 577 -2.73 -3.61 -29.90
N ALA A 578 -4.00 -3.65 -29.50
CA ALA A 578 -4.68 -2.50 -28.89
C ALA A 578 -4.09 -2.15 -27.52
N LEU A 579 -3.76 -3.13 -26.67
CA LEU A 579 -3.04 -2.92 -25.40
C LEU A 579 -1.68 -2.26 -25.67
N ASN A 580 -0.85 -2.89 -26.51
CA ASN A 580 0.48 -2.36 -26.85
C ASN A 580 0.45 -0.97 -27.47
N ALA A 581 -0.56 -0.64 -28.28
CA ALA A 581 -0.75 0.71 -28.82
C ALA A 581 -1.04 1.73 -27.70
N LYS A 582 -1.83 1.35 -26.68
CA LYS A 582 -2.12 2.18 -25.52
C LYS A 582 -0.94 2.29 -24.53
N HIS A 583 -0.01 1.32 -24.54
CA HIS A 583 1.26 1.36 -23.80
C HIS A 583 2.41 2.03 -24.57
N SER A 584 2.15 2.75 -25.67
CA SER A 584 3.17 3.45 -26.45
C SER A 584 3.72 4.74 -25.80
N VAL A 585 3.42 4.98 -24.52
CA VAL A 585 3.82 6.14 -23.74
C VAL A 585 5.00 5.84 -22.81
N ILE A 586 5.85 6.84 -22.58
CA ILE A 586 7.01 6.75 -21.69
C ILE A 586 6.55 6.36 -20.28
N GLY A 587 7.15 5.31 -19.71
CA GLY A 587 6.83 4.78 -18.38
C GLY A 587 5.92 3.54 -18.39
N ALA A 588 5.14 3.30 -19.44
CA ALA A 588 4.22 2.16 -19.51
C ALA A 588 4.87 0.84 -20.00
N ASP A 589 6.20 0.81 -20.18
CA ASP A 589 6.93 -0.34 -20.73
C ASP A 589 6.74 -1.64 -19.91
N TYR A 590 6.41 -1.55 -18.61
CA TYR A 590 6.09 -2.73 -17.81
C TYR A 590 4.86 -3.49 -18.34
N ASN A 591 3.75 -2.80 -18.60
CA ASN A 591 2.50 -3.44 -19.05
C ASN A 591 2.52 -3.85 -20.53
N LYS A 592 3.57 -3.47 -21.27
CA LYS A 592 3.74 -3.84 -22.68
C LYS A 592 3.90 -5.36 -22.81
N LEU A 593 3.21 -5.92 -23.79
CA LEU A 593 3.29 -7.32 -24.18
C LEU A 593 4.38 -7.51 -25.25
N THR A 594 5.24 -8.50 -25.07
CA THR A 594 6.17 -8.90 -26.14
C THR A 594 5.39 -9.66 -27.21
N VAL A 595 5.56 -9.28 -28.48
CA VAL A 595 4.86 -9.89 -29.62
C VAL A 595 5.83 -10.49 -30.64
N GLU A 596 5.44 -11.62 -31.21
CA GLU A 596 6.11 -12.26 -32.34
C GLU A 596 5.86 -11.48 -33.65
N PRO A 597 6.64 -11.73 -34.73
CA PRO A 597 6.41 -11.09 -36.04
C PRO A 597 5.03 -11.32 -36.66
N SER A 598 4.24 -12.28 -36.17
CA SER A 598 2.84 -12.48 -36.56
C SER A 598 1.86 -11.48 -35.93
N GLY A 599 2.29 -10.76 -34.89
CA GLY A 599 1.44 -9.90 -34.06
C GLY A 599 0.78 -10.62 -32.86
N ASP A 600 1.04 -11.91 -32.69
CA ASP A 600 0.62 -12.67 -31.51
C ASP A 600 1.54 -12.39 -30.31
N ALA A 601 1.02 -12.43 -29.08
CA ALA A 601 1.84 -12.34 -27.89
C ALA A 601 2.78 -13.56 -27.76
N VAL A 602 4.02 -13.33 -27.32
CA VAL A 602 4.99 -14.40 -27.00
C VAL A 602 4.49 -15.26 -25.84
N ASN A 603 3.87 -14.62 -24.85
CA ASN A 603 3.27 -15.21 -23.67
C ASN A 603 1.76 -15.43 -23.85
N GLN A 604 1.17 -16.25 -22.99
CA GLN A 604 -0.26 -16.54 -23.04
C GLN A 604 -1.05 -15.41 -22.37
N VAL A 605 -1.84 -14.68 -23.16
CA VAL A 605 -2.65 -13.56 -22.65
C VAL A 605 -4.12 -13.96 -22.58
N TYR A 606 -4.72 -13.78 -21.40
CA TYR A 606 -6.13 -14.02 -21.14
C TYR A 606 -6.82 -12.73 -20.68
N LYS A 607 -8.05 -12.53 -21.12
CA LYS A 607 -8.93 -11.43 -20.73
C LYS A 607 -9.96 -11.96 -19.73
N GLY A 608 -10.15 -11.24 -18.63
CA GLY A 608 -11.23 -11.50 -17.67
C GLY A 608 -12.10 -10.24 -17.48
N GLU A 609 -13.22 -10.41 -16.79
CA GLU A 609 -14.10 -9.30 -16.41
C GLU A 609 -14.55 -9.50 -14.94
N ASN A 610 -14.45 -8.45 -14.13
CA ASN A 610 -14.79 -8.56 -12.71
C ASN A 610 -16.29 -8.33 -12.44
N ASN A 611 -16.72 -8.46 -11.18
CA ASN A 611 -18.13 -8.26 -10.80
C ASN A 611 -18.65 -6.81 -11.00
N ALA A 612 -17.76 -5.83 -11.21
CA ALA A 612 -18.11 -4.45 -11.56
C ALA A 612 -18.22 -4.23 -13.09
N GLY A 613 -18.00 -5.27 -13.91
CA GLY A 613 -17.98 -5.17 -15.37
C GLY A 613 -16.68 -4.58 -15.94
N GLN A 614 -15.63 -4.46 -15.12
CA GLN A 614 -14.34 -3.95 -15.55
C GLN A 614 -13.53 -5.08 -16.22
N THR A 615 -13.04 -4.82 -17.43
CA THR A 615 -12.16 -5.74 -18.16
C THR A 615 -10.71 -5.62 -17.69
N PHE A 616 -10.04 -6.76 -17.53
CA PHE A 616 -8.61 -6.84 -17.21
C PHE A 616 -7.91 -7.95 -18.00
N PHE A 617 -6.59 -7.94 -18.01
CA PHE A 617 -5.77 -8.94 -18.68
C PHE A 617 -4.78 -9.60 -17.73
N VAL A 618 -4.43 -10.85 -18.03
CA VAL A 618 -3.40 -11.64 -17.37
C VAL A 618 -2.44 -12.13 -18.44
N GLU A 619 -1.15 -11.82 -18.30
CA GLU A 619 -0.06 -12.40 -19.09
C GLU A 619 0.58 -13.53 -18.27
N ILE A 620 0.53 -14.75 -18.81
CA ILE A 620 1.10 -15.96 -18.20
C ILE A 620 2.25 -16.42 -19.09
N ASP A 621 3.40 -16.76 -18.51
CA ASP A 621 4.54 -17.29 -19.27
C ASP A 621 4.12 -18.44 -20.19
N LYS A 622 4.68 -18.46 -21.41
CA LYS A 622 4.34 -19.43 -22.45
C LYS A 622 4.63 -20.89 -22.08
N ASN A 623 5.52 -21.13 -21.11
CA ASN A 623 5.90 -22.48 -20.68
C ASN A 623 4.88 -23.06 -19.67
N VAL A 624 4.25 -22.20 -18.86
CA VAL A 624 3.28 -22.58 -17.81
C VAL A 624 2.04 -23.22 -18.41
N HIS A 625 1.57 -24.32 -17.82
CA HIS A 625 0.33 -24.97 -18.25
C HIS A 625 -0.88 -24.14 -17.79
N VAL A 626 -1.82 -23.84 -18.71
CA VAL A 626 -3.03 -23.08 -18.38
C VAL A 626 -4.29 -23.92 -18.60
N GLU A 627 -5.07 -24.06 -17.53
CA GLU A 627 -6.39 -24.69 -17.54
C GLU A 627 -7.47 -23.60 -17.41
N VAL A 628 -8.36 -23.44 -18.39
CA VAL A 628 -9.52 -22.53 -18.31
C VAL A 628 -10.76 -23.34 -17.95
N MET A 629 -11.49 -22.94 -16.89
CA MET A 629 -12.59 -23.69 -16.27
C MET A 629 -13.90 -22.89 -16.13
#